data_AF-A0A4Q2YER8-F1
#
_entry.id   AF-A0A4Q2YER8-F1
#
_cell.length_a   1.000
_cell.length_b   1.000
_cell.length_c   1.000
_cell.angle_alpha   90.00
_cell.angle_beta   90.00
_cell.angle_gamma   90.00
#
_symmetry.space_group_name_H-M   'P 1'
#
loop_
_entity.id
_entity.type
_entity.pdbx_description
1 polymer ?
#
loop_
_entity_poly.entity_id
_entity_poly.type
_entity_poly.pdbx_seq_one_letter_code
_entity_poly.pdbx_strand_id
1 'polypeptide(L)' 'MSKPHILVFGGSLRADSYNQKLATIAAAGATEAGADVTLISLRDYRLPLFDQD' A
#
# COMPACT_ATOMS: atom_id res chain seq x y z
N MET A 1 15.38 19.94 -3.22
CA MET A 1 13.94 19.63 -3.13
C MET A 1 13.73 18.64 -2.00
N SER A 2 12.63 18.73 -1.24
CA SER A 2 12.32 17.75 -0.18
C SER A 2 11.94 16.41 -0.79
N LYS A 3 12.42 15.31 -0.19
CA LYS A 3 12.02 13.95 -0.57
C LYS A 3 10.55 13.74 -0.16
N PRO A 4 9.63 13.36 -1.07
CA PRO A 4 8.24 13.12 -0.70
C PRO A 4 8.11 11.83 0.11
N HIS A 5 7.32 11.85 1.18
CA HIS A 5 6.96 10.68 1.97
C HIS A 5 5.59 10.16 1.51
N ILE A 6 5.52 8.90 1.09
CA ILE A 6 4.33 8.29 0.48
C ILE A 6 3.94 7.04 1.26
N LEU A 7 2.69 6.98 1.72
CA LEU A 7 2.07 5.77 2.26
C LEU A 7 1.29 5.05 1.15
N VAL A 8 1.54 3.76 0.96
CA VAL A 8 0.93 2.92 -0.08
C VAL A 8 0.27 1.70 0.56
N PHE A 9 -0.94 1.37 0.12
CA PHE A 9 -1.68 0.18 0.58
C PHE A 9 -2.71 -0.28 -0.46
N GLY A 10 -3.01 -1.57 -0.49
CA GLY A 10 -4.09 -2.12 -1.30
C GLY A 10 -5.46 -1.89 -0.66
N GLY A 11 -6.44 -1.46 -1.46
CA GLY A 11 -7.83 -1.22 -1.01
C GLY A 11 -8.67 -2.48 -0.81
N SER A 12 -8.08 -3.59 -0.38
CA SER A 12 -8.78 -4.87 -0.18
C SER A 12 -8.10 -5.68 0.90
N LEU A 13 -8.91 -6.29 1.76
CA LEU A 13 -8.41 -7.16 2.83
C LEU A 13 -8.15 -8.58 2.35
N ARG A 14 -8.72 -9.01 1.22
CA ARG A 14 -8.63 -10.39 0.71
C ARG A 14 -7.19 -10.86 0.55
N ALA A 15 -6.95 -12.13 0.87
CA ALA A 15 -5.69 -12.77 0.52
C ALA A 15 -5.50 -12.74 -1.00
N ASP A 16 -4.25 -12.62 -1.45
CA ASP A 16 -3.88 -12.58 -2.88
C ASP A 16 -4.51 -11.48 -3.73
N SER A 17 -5.04 -10.42 -3.11
CA SER A 17 -5.67 -9.29 -3.79
C SER A 17 -4.77 -8.65 -4.85
N TYR A 18 -5.34 -8.44 -6.06
CA TYR A 18 -4.68 -7.66 -7.11
C TYR A 18 -4.40 -6.22 -6.67
N ASN A 19 -5.22 -5.65 -5.76
CA ASN A 19 -4.97 -4.32 -5.22
C ASN A 19 -3.67 -4.27 -4.41
N GLN A 20 -3.39 -5.29 -3.60
CA GLN A 20 -2.14 -5.34 -2.84
C GLN A 20 -0.94 -5.58 -3.77
N LYS A 21 -1.09 -6.44 -4.78
CA LYS A 21 -0.04 -6.66 -5.79
C LYS A 21 0.29 -5.38 -6.56
N LEU A 22 -0.73 -4.63 -6.99
CA LEU A 22 -0.56 -3.34 -7.66
C LEU A 22 0.08 -2.30 -6.72
N ALA A 23 -0.36 -2.23 -5.46
CA ALA A 23 0.22 -1.36 -4.44
C ALA A 23 1.72 -1.62 -4.26
N THR A 24 2.15 -2.88 -4.23
CA THR A 24 3.58 -3.26 -4.17
C THR A 24 4.36 -2.74 -5.38
N ILE A 25 3.82 -2.88 -6.59
CA ILE A 25 4.47 -2.38 -7.82
C ILE A 25 4.57 -0.85 -7.78
N ALA A 26 3.50 -0.16 -7.36
CA ALA A 26 3.50 1.30 -7.24
C ALA A 26 4.50 1.79 -6.18
N ALA A 27 4.62 1.09 -5.05
CA ALA A 27 5.59 1.42 -4.00
C ALA A 27 7.04 1.29 -4.52
N ALA A 28 7.34 0.25 -5.31
CA ALA A 28 8.64 0.10 -5.96
C ALA A 28 8.92 1.26 -6.92
N GLY A 29 7.99 1.57 -7.83
CA GLY A 29 8.14 2.68 -8.77
C GLY A 29 8.30 4.05 -8.09
N ALA A 30 7.58 4.30 -7.00
CA ALA A 30 7.73 5.53 -6.21
C ALA A 30 9.11 5.60 -5.51
N THR A 31 9.60 4.47 -4.99
CA THR A 31 10.94 4.38 -4.39
C THR A 31 12.03 4.65 -5.44
N GLU A 32 11.91 4.06 -6.63
CA GLU A 32 12.81 4.30 -7.77
C GLU A 32 12.80 5.76 -8.24
N ALA A 33 11.63 6.42 -8.19
CA ALA A 33 11.48 7.85 -8.45
C ALA A 33 12.05 8.75 -7.33
N GLY A 34 12.61 8.17 -6.27
CA GLY A 34 13.27 8.89 -5.18
C GLY A 34 12.35 9.26 -4.02
N ALA A 35 11.13 8.71 -3.92
CA ALA A 35 10.27 8.90 -2.76
C ALA A 35 10.74 8.07 -1.55
N ASP A 36 10.32 8.49 -0.35
CA ASP A 36 10.43 7.68 0.86
C ASP A 36 9.08 6.98 1.07
N VAL A 37 9.06 5.67 0.90
CA VAL A 37 7.82 4.92 0.75
C VAL A 37 7.61 4.00 1.95
N THR A 38 6.42 4.08 2.54
CA THR A 38 5.92 3.09 3.48
C THR A 38 4.82 2.28 2.79
N LEU A 39 5.07 0.98 2.58
CA LEU A 39 4.07 0.05 2.07
C LEU A 39 3.47 -0.72 3.24
N ILE A 40 2.15 -0.73 3.34
CA ILE A 40 1.43 -1.53 4.34
C ILE A 40 0.40 -2.45 3.69
N SER A 41 0.04 -3.50 4.42
CA SER A 41 -1.14 -4.32 4.14
C SER A 41 -2.20 -4.00 5.17
N LEU A 42 -3.40 -3.59 4.75
CA LEU A 42 -4.48 -3.26 5.70
C LEU A 42 -4.90 -4.45 6.56
N ARG A 43 -4.68 -5.69 6.08
CA ARG A 43 -4.92 -6.93 6.84
C ARG A 43 -4.09 -7.03 8.13
N ASP A 44 -2.95 -6.36 8.19
CA ASP A 44 -2.04 -6.41 9.35
C ASP A 44 -2.52 -5.51 10.49
N TYR A 45 -3.52 -4.66 10.24
CA TYR A 45 -4.04 -3.70 11.19
C TYR A 45 -5.49 -4.03 11.54
N ARG A 46 -5.77 -4.22 12.84
CA ARG A 46 -7.14 -4.36 13.36
C ARG A 46 -7.84 -3.02 13.40
N LEU A 47 -8.23 -2.53 12.23
CA LEU A 47 -8.95 -1.27 12.04
C LEU A 47 -10.46 -1.56 11.91
N PRO A 48 -11.35 -0.61 12.24
CA PRO A 48 -12.77 -0.70 11.93
C PRO A 48 -12.98 -0.48 10.42
N LEU A 49 -12.43 -1.39 9.61
CA LEU A 49 -12.59 -1.38 8.17
C LEU A 49 -13.82 -2.20 7.83
N PHE A 50 -14.69 -1.60 7.05
CA PHE A 50 -15.84 -2.28 6.50
C PHE A 50 -15.36 -3.32 5.49
N ASP A 51 -15.46 -4.60 5.85
CA ASP A 51 -15.27 -5.71 4.93
C ASP A 51 -16.64 -6.06 4.31
N GLN A 52 -16.69 -6.14 2.98
CA GLN A 52 -17.90 -6.52 2.24
C GLN A 52 -17.96 -8.03 1.94
N ASP A 53 -16.93 -8.80 2.34
CA ASP A 53 -16.99 -10.26 2.36
C ASP A 53 -17.78 -10.82 3.55
#